data_AF-A0A433PLR2-F1
#
_entry.id   AF-A0A433PLR2-F1
#
_cell.length_a   1.000
_cell.length_b   1.000
_cell.length_c   1.000
_cell.angle_alpha   90.00
_cell.angle_beta   90.00
_cell.angle_gamma   90.00
#
_symmetry.space_group_name_H-M   'P 1'
#
loop_
_entity.id
_entity.type
_entity.pdbx_description
1 polymer ?
#
loop_
_entity_poly.entity_id
_entity_poly.type
_entity_poly.pdbx_seq_one_letter_code
_entity_poly.pdbx_strand_id
1 'polypeptide(L)'
;MIRNNTPRTSTPPIPSAPTLNSRFDDSSSAALSWEFLMKQARQLEIEIQSKLDSFSKMGANSSRHTNSATLSGFQTNGDDPSVSLLGSEAAELEIDELLKKLTIVLNSMGEYLDRPSVTAATPSSTRMLQRYRDILYDYTKEFKKTKANIKNARNHADLISQVRDEMRQAQATREDLDKQRTLLQGVNRRMGGVIARFPTLNNLISKINTRSKRDTIILAGVIAVCIFILLIYWWRT
;
A
#
# COMPACT_ATOMS: atom_id res chain seq x y z
N MET A 1 -17.16 -123.73 23.13
CA MET A 1 -18.60 -123.44 22.94
C MET A 1 -18.92 -122.18 23.74
N ILE A 2 -19.55 -121.17 23.10
CA ILE A 2 -20.28 -120.02 23.73
C ILE A 2 -19.37 -118.91 24.32
N ARG A 3 -19.50 -117.57 24.11
CA ARG A 3 -20.22 -116.66 23.19
C ARG A 3 -19.80 -115.21 23.57
N ASN A 4 -19.68 -114.32 22.57
CA ASN A 4 -19.83 -112.83 22.54
C ASN A 4 -19.34 -111.91 23.68
N ASN A 5 -18.62 -110.83 23.33
CA ASN A 5 -19.22 -109.49 23.16
C ASN A 5 -18.24 -108.46 22.51
N THR A 6 -18.71 -107.71 21.52
CA THR A 6 -18.08 -106.48 21.00
C THR A 6 -18.45 -105.27 21.87
N PRO A 7 -17.76 -104.12 21.76
CA PRO A 7 -18.33 -103.03 20.95
C PRO A 7 -17.32 -102.15 20.16
N ARG A 8 -17.83 -101.51 19.11
CA ARG A 8 -17.18 -100.51 18.22
C ARG A 8 -17.01 -99.16 18.91
N THR A 9 -15.93 -98.43 18.57
CA THR A 9 -15.76 -96.97 18.73
C THR A 9 -14.85 -96.48 17.58
N SER A 10 -15.40 -95.91 16.51
CA SER A 10 -15.63 -94.46 16.28
C SER A 10 -14.34 -93.68 16.03
N THR A 11 -14.04 -93.45 14.75
CA THR A 11 -13.07 -92.46 14.26
C THR A 11 -13.51 -91.03 14.64
N PRO A 12 -12.59 -90.15 15.06
CA PRO A 12 -12.92 -88.77 15.41
C PRO A 12 -13.17 -87.88 14.17
N PRO A 13 -14.03 -86.86 14.26
CA PRO A 13 -14.32 -85.94 13.17
C PRO A 13 -13.22 -84.88 13.01
N ILE A 14 -12.96 -84.54 11.76
CA ILE A 14 -12.05 -83.46 11.32
C ILE A 14 -12.65 -82.11 11.77
N PRO A 15 -11.90 -81.22 12.43
CA PRO A 15 -12.40 -79.87 12.74
C PRO A 15 -12.53 -79.05 11.45
N SER A 16 -13.73 -78.53 11.25
CA SER A 16 -14.10 -77.64 10.15
C SER A 16 -13.29 -76.34 10.17
N ALA A 17 -12.91 -75.89 8.97
CA ALA A 17 -12.17 -74.66 8.73
C ALA A 17 -12.84 -73.43 9.36
N PRO A 18 -12.06 -72.43 9.82
CA PRO A 18 -12.61 -71.17 10.29
C PRO A 18 -13.32 -70.46 9.13
N THR A 19 -14.59 -70.14 9.32
CA THR A 19 -15.33 -69.20 8.48
C THR A 19 -14.57 -67.88 8.42
N LEU A 20 -13.99 -67.57 7.26
CA LEU A 20 -13.32 -66.32 6.93
C LEU A 20 -14.36 -65.20 6.96
N ASN A 21 -14.53 -64.65 8.16
CA ASN A 21 -15.44 -63.56 8.46
C ASN A 21 -15.04 -62.31 7.65
N SER A 22 -16.05 -61.52 7.27
CA SER A 22 -16.08 -60.38 6.35
C SER A 22 -15.18 -59.17 6.72
N ARG A 23 -13.88 -59.38 6.99
CA ARG A 23 -12.96 -58.35 7.52
C ARG A 23 -12.15 -57.60 6.45
N PHE A 24 -12.46 -57.78 5.17
CA PHE A 24 -11.67 -57.22 4.06
C PHE A 24 -12.24 -55.96 3.38
N ASP A 25 -13.47 -55.55 3.68
CA ASP A 25 -14.10 -54.42 2.97
C ASP A 25 -13.94 -53.06 3.68
N ASP A 26 -13.91 -53.01 5.02
CA ASP A 26 -13.85 -51.73 5.78
C ASP A 26 -12.50 -50.98 5.65
N SER A 27 -11.40 -51.71 5.52
CA SER A 27 -10.06 -51.12 5.34
C SER A 27 -9.94 -50.42 3.99
N SER A 28 -10.62 -50.95 2.98
CA SER A 28 -10.60 -50.45 1.61
C SER A 28 -11.36 -49.12 1.51
N SER A 29 -12.55 -49.01 2.12
CA SER A 29 -13.32 -47.75 2.15
C SER A 29 -12.63 -46.64 2.94
N ALA A 30 -11.99 -46.97 4.06
CA ALA A 30 -11.25 -46.00 4.85
C ALA A 30 -9.98 -45.52 4.15
N ALA A 31 -9.25 -46.42 3.49
CA ALA A 31 -8.11 -46.08 2.66
C ALA A 31 -8.53 -45.20 1.46
N LEU A 32 -9.65 -45.51 0.81
CA LEU A 32 -10.20 -44.67 -0.27
C LEU A 32 -10.57 -43.26 0.22
N SER A 33 -11.10 -43.12 1.44
CA SER A 33 -11.41 -41.82 2.06
C SER A 33 -10.13 -41.01 2.37
N TRP A 34 -9.10 -41.66 2.92
CA TRP A 34 -7.80 -41.03 3.18
C TRP A 34 -7.09 -40.59 1.89
N GLU A 35 -7.06 -41.47 0.89
CA GLU A 35 -6.50 -41.17 -0.44
C GLU A 35 -7.23 -40.00 -1.11
N PHE A 36 -8.56 -39.91 -0.95
CA PHE A 36 -9.33 -38.77 -1.44
C PHE A 36 -8.90 -37.46 -0.79
N LEU A 37 -8.73 -37.43 0.53
CA LEU A 37 -8.24 -36.25 1.26
C LEU A 37 -6.82 -35.88 0.79
N MET A 38 -5.93 -36.85 0.59
CA MET A 38 -4.58 -36.59 0.11
C MET A 38 -4.59 -35.98 -1.29
N LYS A 39 -5.43 -36.51 -2.17
CA LYS A 39 -5.60 -35.95 -3.52
C LYS A 39 -6.14 -34.52 -3.45
N GLN A 40 -7.08 -34.26 -2.55
CA GLN A 40 -7.63 -32.92 -2.33
C GLN A 40 -6.57 -31.95 -1.77
N ALA A 41 -5.75 -32.38 -0.81
CA ALA A 41 -4.66 -31.58 -0.26
C ALA A 41 -3.62 -31.21 -1.33
N ARG A 42 -3.24 -32.16 -2.20
CA ARG A 42 -2.34 -31.87 -3.35
C ARG A 42 -2.95 -30.86 -4.32
N GLN A 43 -4.25 -30.99 -4.60
CA GLN A 43 -4.92 -30.05 -5.50
C GLN A 43 -4.91 -28.63 -4.92
N LEU A 44 -5.23 -28.48 -3.62
CA LEU A 44 -5.16 -27.20 -2.93
C LEU A 44 -3.73 -26.65 -2.87
N GLU A 45 -2.72 -27.49 -2.64
CA GLU A 45 -1.29 -27.12 -2.68
C GLU A 45 -0.92 -26.46 -4.03
N ILE A 46 -1.32 -27.09 -5.14
CA ILE A 46 -1.05 -26.58 -6.50
C ILE A 46 -1.75 -25.25 -6.74
N GLU A 47 -3.02 -25.14 -6.35
CA GLU A 47 -3.80 -23.91 -6.51
C GLU A 47 -3.23 -22.76 -5.68
N ILE A 48 -2.88 -23.02 -4.41
CA ILE A 48 -2.24 -22.04 -3.53
C ILE A 48 -0.92 -21.57 -4.14
N GLN A 49 -0.08 -22.49 -4.62
CA GLN A 49 1.21 -22.12 -5.23
C GLN A 49 1.02 -21.23 -6.46
N SER A 50 0.10 -21.58 -7.37
CA SER A 50 -0.17 -20.80 -8.57
C SER A 50 -0.68 -19.39 -8.24
N LYS A 51 -1.63 -19.28 -7.29
CA LYS A 51 -2.19 -17.99 -6.85
C LYS A 51 -1.18 -17.16 -6.07
N LEU A 52 -0.33 -17.79 -5.27
CA LEU A 52 0.70 -17.09 -4.52
C LEU A 52 1.80 -16.54 -5.44
N ASP A 53 2.16 -17.25 -6.50
CA ASP A 53 3.11 -16.76 -7.50
C ASP A 53 2.55 -15.55 -8.28
N SER A 54 1.29 -15.60 -8.70
CA SER A 54 0.63 -14.45 -9.33
C SER A 54 0.49 -13.27 -8.37
N PHE A 55 0.17 -13.55 -7.10
CA PHE A 55 0.09 -12.54 -6.04
C PHE A 55 1.44 -11.88 -5.74
N SER A 56 2.50 -12.68 -5.66
CA SER A 56 3.87 -12.19 -5.51
C SER A 56 4.31 -11.31 -6.66
N LYS A 57 3.98 -11.69 -7.91
CA LYS A 57 4.21 -10.85 -9.10
C LYS A 57 3.49 -9.51 -9.01
N MET A 58 2.21 -9.49 -8.62
CA MET A 58 1.48 -8.24 -8.42
C MET A 58 2.17 -7.32 -7.39
N GLY A 59 2.72 -7.90 -6.30
CA GLY A 59 3.51 -7.16 -5.33
C GLY A 59 4.85 -6.65 -5.86
N ALA A 60 5.60 -7.48 -6.58
CA ALA A 60 6.88 -7.08 -7.16
C ALA A 60 6.72 -5.96 -8.20
N ASN A 61 5.67 -6.04 -9.02
CA ASN A 61 5.34 -5.03 -10.03
C ASN A 61 4.95 -3.70 -9.36
N SER A 62 4.16 -3.75 -8.28
CA SER A 62 3.78 -2.56 -7.50
C SER A 62 4.99 -1.85 -6.90
N SER A 63 5.94 -2.59 -6.30
CA SER A 63 7.17 -2.02 -5.72
C SER A 63 8.13 -1.42 -6.77
N ARG A 64 8.16 -1.96 -7.99
CA ARG A 64 9.01 -1.43 -9.09
C ARG A 64 8.51 -0.08 -9.59
N HIS A 65 7.19 0.09 -9.72
CA HIS A 65 6.60 1.32 -10.25
C HIS A 65 6.85 2.51 -9.31
N THR A 66 6.78 2.30 -8.00
CA THR A 66 7.02 3.38 -7.02
C THR A 66 8.45 3.89 -7.03
N ASN A 67 9.43 3.00 -7.22
CA ASN A 67 10.85 3.39 -7.23
C ASN A 67 11.24 4.14 -8.52
N SER A 68 10.52 3.91 -9.62
CA SER A 68 10.70 4.64 -10.88
C SER A 68 10.06 6.03 -10.87
N ALA A 69 8.94 6.17 -10.14
CA ALA A 69 8.16 7.41 -10.07
C ALA A 69 8.88 8.56 -9.33
N THR A 70 9.87 8.28 -8.49
CA THR A 70 10.64 9.31 -7.76
C THR A 70 11.78 9.90 -8.58
N LEU A 71 12.19 9.26 -9.69
CA LEU A 71 13.34 9.68 -10.50
C LEU A 71 12.95 10.13 -11.91
N SER A 72 11.85 9.61 -12.47
CA SER A 72 11.32 10.07 -13.76
C SER A 72 10.40 11.27 -13.57
N GLY A 73 10.97 12.47 -13.74
CA GLY A 73 10.17 13.65 -13.98
C GLY A 73 9.27 13.41 -15.18
N PHE A 74 7.96 13.41 -14.96
CA PHE A 74 6.94 13.64 -15.99
C PHE A 74 6.96 12.65 -17.16
N GLN A 75 6.40 11.45 -16.95
CA GLN A 75 5.53 10.70 -17.88
C GLN A 75 5.45 9.23 -17.43
N THR A 76 4.29 8.81 -16.92
CA THR A 76 3.92 7.40 -16.93
C THR A 76 2.68 7.28 -17.79
N ASN A 77 2.86 6.72 -18.97
CA ASN A 77 1.77 6.27 -19.83
C ASN A 77 0.94 5.23 -19.06
N GLY A 78 -0.37 5.46 -18.97
CA GLY A 78 -1.37 4.41 -19.18
C GLY A 78 -1.72 3.42 -18.07
N ASP A 79 -0.95 3.25 -17.00
CA ASP A 79 -1.28 2.21 -16.00
C ASP A 79 -1.80 2.84 -14.69
N ASP A 80 -3.13 2.91 -14.56
CA ASP A 80 -3.81 3.41 -13.37
C ASP A 80 -3.54 2.46 -12.17
N PRO A 81 -2.87 2.93 -11.10
CA PRO A 81 -2.54 2.09 -9.93
C PRO A 81 -3.79 1.55 -9.20
N SER A 82 -4.97 2.13 -9.44
CA SER A 82 -6.23 1.69 -8.83
C SER A 82 -6.76 0.33 -9.34
N VAL A 83 -6.45 -0.05 -10.59
CA VAL A 83 -6.94 -1.31 -11.17
C VAL A 83 -6.13 -2.51 -10.67
N SER A 84 -4.81 -2.34 -10.52
CA SER A 84 -3.93 -3.36 -9.92
C SER A 84 -4.22 -3.58 -8.43
N LEU A 85 -4.74 -2.54 -7.74
CA LEU A 85 -5.11 -2.57 -6.34
C LEU A 85 -6.29 -3.51 -6.07
N LEU A 86 -7.38 -3.38 -6.84
CA LEU A 86 -8.58 -4.22 -6.72
C LEU A 86 -8.32 -5.70 -7.05
N GLY A 87 -7.50 -5.96 -8.07
CA GLY A 87 -7.11 -7.33 -8.44
C GLY A 87 -6.31 -8.03 -7.34
N SER A 88 -5.46 -7.28 -6.63
CA SER A 88 -4.70 -7.84 -5.51
C SER A 88 -5.59 -8.13 -4.29
N GLU A 89 -6.59 -7.30 -3.98
CA GLU A 89 -7.50 -7.56 -2.85
C GLU A 89 -8.40 -8.79 -3.10
N ALA A 90 -8.85 -9.00 -4.33
CA ALA A 90 -9.57 -10.23 -4.71
C ALA A 90 -8.69 -11.49 -4.57
N ALA A 91 -7.42 -11.40 -4.98
CA ALA A 91 -6.47 -12.51 -4.82
C ALA A 91 -6.11 -12.79 -3.35
N GLU A 92 -6.09 -11.76 -2.48
CA GLU A 92 -5.93 -11.95 -1.04
C GLU A 92 -7.05 -12.82 -0.46
N LEU A 93 -8.31 -12.53 -0.80
CA LEU A 93 -9.47 -13.28 -0.31
C LEU A 93 -9.46 -14.73 -0.79
N GLU A 94 -9.09 -14.95 -2.05
CA GLU A 94 -9.03 -16.30 -2.64
C GLU A 94 -7.92 -17.16 -1.99
N ILE A 95 -6.73 -16.59 -1.74
CA ILE A 95 -5.64 -17.32 -1.06
C ILE A 95 -6.02 -17.62 0.39
N ASP A 96 -6.66 -16.68 1.10
CA ASP A 96 -7.16 -16.90 2.45
C ASP A 96 -8.21 -18.03 2.49
N GLU A 97 -9.09 -18.12 1.49
CA GLU A 97 -10.06 -19.21 1.38
C GLU A 97 -9.37 -20.56 1.11
N LEU A 98 -8.39 -20.61 0.21
CA LEU A 98 -7.64 -21.82 -0.09
C LEU A 98 -6.83 -22.33 1.12
N LEU A 99 -6.19 -21.42 1.87
CA LEU A 99 -5.46 -21.77 3.11
C LEU A 99 -6.41 -22.31 4.19
N LYS A 100 -7.62 -21.75 4.31
CA LYS A 100 -8.67 -22.29 5.22
C LYS A 100 -9.10 -23.69 4.80
N LYS A 101 -9.35 -23.92 3.49
CA LYS A 101 -9.70 -25.25 2.97
C LYS A 101 -8.60 -26.27 3.25
N LEU A 102 -7.34 -25.92 3.01
CA LEU A 102 -6.21 -26.83 3.28
C LEU A 102 -6.10 -27.15 4.78
N THR A 103 -6.32 -26.15 5.64
CA THR A 103 -6.38 -26.35 7.11
C THR A 103 -7.46 -27.37 7.50
N ILE A 104 -8.66 -27.25 6.93
CA ILE A 104 -9.78 -28.16 7.20
C ILE A 104 -9.43 -29.59 6.77
N VAL A 105 -8.88 -29.76 5.56
CA VAL A 105 -8.44 -31.07 5.04
C VAL A 105 -7.36 -31.68 5.92
N LEU A 106 -6.41 -30.87 6.39
CA LEU A 106 -5.33 -31.31 7.25
C LEU A 106 -5.81 -31.72 8.65
N ASN A 107 -6.78 -30.99 9.22
CA ASN A 107 -7.42 -31.36 10.48
C ASN A 107 -8.24 -32.65 10.34
N SER A 108 -8.96 -32.80 9.23
CA SER A 108 -9.70 -34.03 8.92
C SER A 108 -8.75 -35.23 8.82
N MET A 109 -7.64 -35.10 8.07
CA MET A 109 -6.58 -36.11 8.06
C MET A 109 -6.03 -36.41 9.46
N GLY A 110 -5.84 -35.38 10.30
CA GLY A 110 -5.42 -35.57 11.69
C GLY A 110 -6.40 -36.43 12.48
N GLU A 111 -7.69 -36.11 12.39
CA GLU A 111 -8.77 -36.85 13.04
C GLU A 111 -8.87 -38.31 12.56
N TYR A 112 -8.65 -38.56 11.25
CA TYR A 112 -8.56 -39.91 10.71
C TYR A 112 -7.37 -40.69 11.28
N LEU A 113 -6.24 -40.02 11.55
CA LEU A 113 -5.03 -40.63 12.10
C LEU A 113 -5.13 -40.89 13.62
N ASP A 114 -5.89 -40.06 14.33
CA ASP A 114 -6.12 -40.17 15.78
C ASP A 114 -7.19 -41.24 16.14
N ARG A 115 -7.98 -41.70 15.18
CA ARG A 115 -9.03 -42.72 15.41
C ARG A 115 -8.40 -44.11 15.63
N PRO A 116 -8.52 -44.71 16.84
CA PRO A 116 -7.78 -45.92 17.24
C PRO A 116 -8.25 -47.23 16.57
N SER A 117 -9.14 -47.17 15.57
CA SER A 117 -9.78 -48.36 14.98
C SER A 117 -9.43 -48.62 13.50
N VAL A 118 -8.66 -47.75 12.83
CA VAL A 118 -8.28 -47.93 11.43
C VAL A 118 -6.75 -47.89 11.38
N THR A 119 -6.13 -49.04 11.11
CA THR A 119 -4.70 -49.21 10.77
C THR A 119 -3.73 -48.35 11.57
N ALA A 120 -3.05 -48.93 12.57
CA ALA A 120 -1.95 -48.30 13.32
C ALA A 120 -1.24 -47.24 12.46
N ALA A 121 -1.38 -45.96 12.84
CA ALA A 121 -0.95 -44.78 12.09
C ALA A 121 0.34 -45.10 11.34
N THR A 122 0.23 -45.38 10.04
CA THR A 122 1.38 -45.89 9.31
C THR A 122 2.43 -44.79 9.38
N PRO A 123 3.69 -45.08 9.76
CA PRO A 123 4.69 -44.03 9.97
C PRO A 123 4.91 -43.14 8.74
N SER A 124 4.51 -43.58 7.55
CA SER A 124 4.40 -42.77 6.32
C SER A 124 3.27 -41.73 6.35
N SER A 125 2.06 -42.09 6.78
CA SER A 125 0.90 -41.20 6.87
C SER A 125 1.11 -40.08 7.90
N THR A 126 1.71 -40.40 9.05
CA THR A 126 2.05 -39.40 10.09
C THR A 126 3.11 -38.41 9.59
N ARG A 127 4.14 -38.87 8.87
CA ARG A 127 5.17 -38.01 8.29
C ARG A 127 4.62 -37.14 7.17
N MET A 128 3.73 -37.68 6.33
CA MET A 128 3.06 -36.91 5.28
C MET A 128 2.23 -35.78 5.88
N LEU A 129 1.47 -36.06 6.94
CA LEU A 129 0.68 -35.05 7.63
C LEU A 129 1.57 -33.93 8.21
N GLN A 130 2.72 -34.29 8.77
CA GLN A 130 3.70 -33.30 9.23
C GLN A 130 4.22 -32.42 8.08
N ARG A 131 4.54 -33.01 6.92
CA ARG A 131 4.94 -32.25 5.71
C ARG A 131 3.87 -31.22 5.33
N TYR A 132 2.58 -31.61 5.32
CA TYR A 132 1.50 -30.67 5.00
C TYR A 132 1.34 -29.55 6.02
N ARG A 133 1.61 -29.81 7.32
CA ARG A 133 1.66 -28.76 8.36
C ARG A 133 2.79 -27.76 8.10
N ASP A 134 3.98 -28.25 7.77
CA ASP A 134 5.14 -27.40 7.48
C ASP A 134 4.89 -26.54 6.22
N ILE A 135 4.36 -27.16 5.16
CA ILE A 135 3.98 -26.47 3.91
C ILE A 135 2.92 -25.40 4.17
N LEU A 136 1.89 -25.70 4.97
CA LEU A 136 0.85 -24.74 5.30
C LEU A 136 1.42 -23.54 6.08
N TYR A 137 2.34 -23.80 7.01
CA TYR A 137 3.04 -22.75 7.73
C TYR A 137 3.84 -21.85 6.78
N ASP A 138 4.60 -22.44 5.86
CA ASP A 138 5.40 -21.72 4.89
C ASP A 138 4.53 -20.88 3.93
N TYR A 139 3.45 -21.44 3.39
CA TYR A 139 2.53 -20.68 2.54
C TYR A 139 1.85 -19.54 3.29
N THR A 140 1.43 -19.77 4.54
CA THR A 140 0.85 -18.71 5.38
C THR A 140 1.86 -17.59 5.62
N LYS A 141 3.12 -17.93 5.88
CA LYS A 141 4.20 -16.98 6.10
C LYS A 141 4.51 -16.17 4.84
N GLU A 142 4.68 -16.83 3.70
CA GLU A 142 4.97 -16.15 2.43
C GLU A 142 3.78 -15.30 1.96
N PHE A 143 2.54 -15.74 2.19
CA PHE A 143 1.35 -14.93 1.95
C PHE A 143 1.36 -13.64 2.79
N LYS A 144 1.58 -13.76 4.11
CA LYS A 144 1.66 -12.59 5.01
C LYS A 144 2.75 -11.61 4.60
N LYS A 145 3.93 -12.13 4.25
CA LYS A 145 5.07 -11.34 3.78
C LYS A 145 4.74 -10.60 2.49
N THR A 146 4.13 -11.29 1.52
CA THR A 146 3.75 -10.71 0.23
C THR A 146 2.66 -9.64 0.41
N LYS A 147 1.65 -9.92 1.25
CA LYS A 147 0.59 -8.98 1.61
C LYS A 147 1.14 -7.72 2.27
N ALA A 148 2.09 -7.85 3.20
CA ALA A 148 2.77 -6.71 3.82
C ALA A 148 3.55 -5.89 2.79
N ASN A 149 4.26 -6.56 1.86
CA ASN A 149 4.99 -5.87 0.80
C ASN A 149 4.05 -5.06 -0.11
N ILE A 150 2.95 -5.64 -0.55
CA ILE A 150 1.95 -4.96 -1.38
C ILE A 150 1.34 -3.77 -0.62
N LYS A 151 0.97 -3.95 0.65
CA LYS A 151 0.42 -2.87 1.49
C LYS A 151 1.40 -1.71 1.63
N ASN A 152 2.69 -2.01 1.86
CA ASN A 152 3.71 -0.97 1.95
C ASN A 152 3.88 -0.23 0.62
N ALA A 153 3.89 -0.95 -0.51
CA ALA A 153 3.94 -0.34 -1.84
C ALA A 153 2.74 0.58 -2.11
N ARG A 154 1.54 0.17 -1.69
CA ARG A 154 0.30 0.97 -1.79
C ARG A 154 0.41 2.26 -0.97
N ASN A 155 0.79 2.16 0.29
CA ASN A 155 0.95 3.34 1.16
C ASN A 155 1.96 4.33 0.56
N HIS A 156 3.06 3.83 0.00
CA HIS A 156 4.05 4.67 -0.64
C HIS A 156 3.53 5.34 -1.92
N ALA A 157 2.75 4.63 -2.74
CA ALA A 157 2.10 5.20 -3.92
C ALA A 157 1.09 6.30 -3.57
N ASP A 158 0.28 6.11 -2.52
CA ASP A 158 -0.69 7.09 -2.03
C ASP A 158 0.01 8.37 -1.54
N LEU A 159 1.07 8.23 -0.73
CA LEU A 159 1.87 9.35 -0.28
C LEU A 159 2.49 10.14 -1.45
N ILE A 160 3.03 9.45 -2.46
CA ILE A 160 3.55 10.10 -3.67
C ILE A 160 2.45 10.83 -4.45
N SER A 161 1.25 10.26 -4.51
CA SER A 161 0.11 10.90 -5.16
C SER A 161 -0.27 12.19 -4.46
N GLN A 162 -0.37 12.18 -3.14
CA GLN A 162 -0.68 13.37 -2.34
C GLN A 162 0.37 14.47 -2.55
N VAL A 163 1.66 14.12 -2.49
CA VAL A 163 2.76 15.06 -2.75
C VAL A 163 2.70 15.63 -4.18
N ARG A 164 2.32 14.83 -5.17
CA ARG A 164 2.15 15.29 -6.55
C ARG A 164 1.01 16.31 -6.67
N ASP A 165 -0.10 16.08 -5.98
CA ASP A 165 -1.23 17.00 -6.00
C ASP A 165 -0.92 18.31 -5.28
N GLU A 166 -0.21 18.25 -4.15
CA GLU A 166 0.32 19.44 -3.48
C GLU A 166 1.30 20.21 -4.38
N MET A 167 2.19 19.51 -5.09
CA MET A 167 3.12 20.14 -6.02
C MET A 167 2.39 20.83 -7.18
N ARG A 168 1.35 20.20 -7.74
CA ARG A 168 0.50 20.78 -8.78
C ARG A 168 -0.22 22.03 -8.26
N GLN A 169 -0.75 21.99 -7.04
CA GLN A 169 -1.39 23.14 -6.40
C GLN A 169 -0.39 24.28 -6.15
N ALA A 170 0.83 23.95 -5.69
CA ALA A 170 1.89 24.92 -5.49
C ALA A 170 2.33 25.58 -6.80
N GLN A 171 2.42 24.81 -7.89
CA GLN A 171 2.70 25.33 -9.24
C GLN A 171 1.59 26.27 -9.72
N ALA A 172 0.31 25.88 -9.60
CA ALA A 172 -0.82 26.73 -9.97
C ALA A 172 -0.84 28.04 -9.16
N THR A 173 -0.53 27.97 -7.87
CA THR A 173 -0.42 29.17 -7.01
C THR A 173 0.73 30.06 -7.44
N ARG A 174 1.89 29.47 -7.79
CA ARG A 174 3.05 30.21 -8.29
C ARG A 174 2.74 30.93 -9.60
N GLU A 175 2.02 30.28 -10.52
CA GLU A 175 1.55 30.89 -11.76
C GLU A 175 0.58 32.06 -11.49
N ASP A 176 -0.32 31.95 -10.51
CA ASP A 176 -1.21 33.05 -10.13
C ASP A 176 -0.43 34.23 -9.53
N LEU A 177 0.55 33.96 -8.66
CA LEU A 177 1.43 34.98 -8.10
C LEU A 177 2.27 35.68 -9.17
N ASP A 178 2.76 34.94 -10.17
CA ASP A 178 3.47 35.51 -11.31
C ASP A 178 2.54 36.39 -12.17
N LYS A 179 1.29 35.97 -12.39
CA LYS A 179 0.26 36.82 -13.04
C LYS A 179 0.00 38.10 -12.24
N GLN A 180 -0.18 38.00 -10.92
CA GLN A 180 -0.36 39.15 -10.03
C GLN A 180 0.84 40.10 -10.08
N ARG A 181 2.07 39.56 -10.11
CA ARG A 181 3.29 40.36 -10.26
C ARG A 181 3.31 41.13 -11.58
N THR A 182 2.95 40.49 -12.69
CA THR A 182 2.85 41.17 -14.00
C THR A 182 1.74 42.23 -14.00
N LEU A 183 0.61 41.96 -13.34
CA LEU A 183 -0.47 42.94 -13.18
C LEU A 183 -0.01 44.16 -12.37
N LEU A 184 0.67 43.95 -11.23
CA LEU A 184 1.23 45.03 -10.41
C LEU A 184 2.29 45.83 -11.16
N GLN A 185 3.15 45.18 -11.94
CA GLN A 185 4.07 45.88 -12.83
C GLN A 185 3.34 46.71 -13.89
N GLY A 186 2.23 46.20 -14.43
CA GLY A 186 1.33 46.92 -15.32
C GLY A 186 0.69 48.13 -14.65
N VAL A 187 0.23 47.99 -13.41
CA VAL A 187 -0.32 49.09 -12.59
C VAL A 187 0.76 50.14 -12.33
N ASN A 188 1.98 49.76 -11.96
CA ASN A 188 3.09 50.68 -11.76
C ASN A 188 3.43 51.46 -13.04
N ARG A 189 3.41 50.79 -14.21
CA ARG A 189 3.57 51.44 -15.51
C ARG A 189 2.42 52.38 -15.85
N ARG A 190 1.16 52.00 -15.56
CA ARG A 190 -0.01 52.87 -15.73
C ARG A 190 0.03 54.09 -14.81
N MET A 191 0.46 53.95 -13.57
CA MET A 191 0.66 55.07 -12.64
C MET A 191 1.73 56.04 -13.17
N GLY A 192 2.85 55.52 -13.68
CA GLY A 192 3.84 56.33 -14.40
C GLY A 192 3.27 57.02 -15.65
N GLY A 193 2.40 56.32 -16.39
CA GLY A 193 1.68 56.87 -17.54
C GLY A 193 0.65 57.95 -17.18
N VAL A 194 -0.09 57.80 -16.07
CA VAL A 194 -1.05 58.79 -15.56
C VAL A 194 -0.32 60.05 -15.08
N ILE A 195 0.83 59.89 -14.43
CA ILE A 195 1.71 61.02 -14.08
C ILE A 195 2.18 61.74 -15.35
N ALA A 196 2.47 61.01 -16.44
CA ALA A 196 2.79 61.59 -17.75
C ALA A 196 1.59 62.24 -18.47
N ARG A 197 0.34 61.88 -18.13
CA ARG A 197 -0.89 62.48 -18.67
C ARG A 197 -1.39 63.70 -17.90
N PHE A 198 -0.90 63.91 -16.68
CA PHE A 198 -1.12 65.13 -15.91
C PHE A 198 0.19 65.89 -15.65
N PRO A 199 0.86 66.43 -16.71
CA PRO A 199 2.03 67.31 -16.53
C PRO A 199 1.72 68.59 -15.72
N THR A 200 0.43 68.89 -15.53
CA THR A 200 -0.11 70.00 -14.73
C THR A 200 0.11 69.83 -13.22
N LEU A 201 0.34 68.62 -12.71
CA LEU A 201 0.61 68.37 -11.29
C LEU A 201 2.00 68.86 -10.84
N ASN A 202 3.00 68.88 -11.75
CA ASN A 202 4.31 69.48 -11.45
C ASN A 202 4.21 71.01 -11.26
N ASN A 203 3.30 71.64 -12.01
CA ASN A 203 3.03 73.07 -11.84
C ASN A 203 2.25 73.37 -10.57
N LEU A 204 1.35 72.48 -10.11
CA LEU A 204 0.56 72.69 -8.89
C LEU A 204 1.37 72.41 -7.60
N ILE A 205 2.28 71.42 -7.60
CA ILE A 205 3.22 71.23 -6.49
C ILE A 205 4.27 72.36 -6.42
N SER A 206 4.62 72.95 -7.56
CA SER A 206 5.41 74.19 -7.62
C SER A 206 4.58 75.41 -7.17
N LYS A 207 3.27 75.46 -7.49
CA LYS A 207 2.36 76.52 -7.06
C LYS A 207 2.02 76.47 -5.57
N ILE A 208 2.08 75.29 -4.94
CA ILE A 208 1.83 75.14 -3.50
C ILE A 208 3.05 75.54 -2.66
N ASN A 209 4.27 75.32 -3.15
CA ASN A 209 5.50 75.72 -2.46
C ASN A 209 5.97 77.15 -2.78
N THR A 210 5.37 77.86 -3.75
CA THR A 210 5.76 79.25 -4.06
C THR A 210 5.08 80.28 -3.17
N ARG A 211 3.93 79.97 -2.55
CA ARG A 211 3.31 80.88 -1.56
C ARG A 211 4.13 80.94 -0.27
N SER A 212 4.55 79.80 0.26
CA SER A 212 5.36 79.74 1.50
C SER A 212 6.80 80.24 1.33
N LYS A 213 7.40 80.07 0.13
CA LYS A 213 8.76 80.56 -0.15
C LYS A 213 8.89 82.08 -0.12
N ARG A 214 7.84 82.83 -0.50
CA ARG A 214 7.89 84.30 -0.46
C ARG A 214 7.98 84.81 0.97
N ASP A 215 7.24 84.20 1.89
CA ASP A 215 7.24 84.62 3.30
C ASP A 215 8.59 84.31 3.96
N THR A 216 9.21 83.16 3.66
CA THR A 216 10.57 82.85 4.14
C THR A 216 11.63 83.77 3.55
N ILE A 217 11.54 84.12 2.25
CA ILE A 217 12.50 85.05 1.61
C ILE A 217 12.40 86.45 2.22
N ILE A 218 11.19 86.95 2.48
CA ILE A 218 10.98 88.25 3.12
C ILE A 218 11.56 88.25 4.53
N LEU A 219 11.27 87.21 5.33
CA LEU A 219 11.78 87.09 6.70
C LEU A 219 13.31 87.03 6.73
N ALA A 220 13.93 86.22 5.85
CA ALA A 220 15.38 86.13 5.74
C ALA A 220 16.02 87.47 5.33
N GLY A 221 15.38 88.23 4.44
CA GLY A 221 15.82 89.56 4.04
C GLY A 221 15.82 90.56 5.20
N VAL A 222 14.77 90.59 6.03
CA VAL A 222 14.68 91.46 7.21
C VAL A 222 15.79 91.14 8.21
N ILE A 223 16.03 89.85 8.48
CA ILE A 223 17.09 89.41 9.40
C ILE A 223 18.48 89.85 8.88
N ALA A 224 18.75 89.65 7.59
CA ALA A 224 20.03 90.04 6.98
C ALA A 224 20.27 91.56 7.06
N VAL A 225 19.26 92.39 6.76
CA VAL A 225 19.35 93.85 6.89
C VAL A 225 19.58 94.26 8.34
N CYS A 226 18.89 93.63 9.29
CA CYS A 226 19.04 93.94 10.71
C CYS A 226 20.47 93.63 11.21
N ILE A 227 21.04 92.49 10.80
CA ILE A 227 22.43 92.12 11.12
C ILE A 227 23.42 93.11 10.49
N PHE A 228 23.18 93.53 9.24
CA PHE A 228 24.07 94.47 8.54
C PHE A 228 24.09 95.85 9.19
N ILE A 229 22.93 96.36 9.62
CA ILE A 229 22.82 97.63 10.35
C ILE A 229 23.55 97.54 11.69
N LEU A 230 23.42 96.42 12.42
CA LEU A 230 24.15 96.21 13.67
C LEU A 230 25.66 96.18 13.46
N LEU A 231 26.15 95.54 12.40
CA LEU A 231 27.58 95.53 12.07
C LEU A 231 28.11 96.93 11.72
N ILE A 232 27.37 97.72 10.95
CA ILE A 232 27.75 99.12 10.66
C ILE A 232 27.78 99.95 11.94
N TYR A 233 26.78 99.78 12.81
CA TYR A 233 26.72 100.51 14.07
C TYR A 233 27.87 100.13 14.99
N TRP A 234 28.20 98.85 15.06
CA TRP A 234 29.31 98.34 15.87
C TRP A 234 30.67 98.73 15.30
N TRP A 235 30.80 98.82 13.98
CA TRP A 235 32.03 99.32 13.34
C TRP A 235 32.22 100.83 13.55
N ARG A 236 31.12 101.59 13.68
CA ARG A 236 31.15 103.04 13.81
C ARG A 236 31.25 103.54 15.26
N THR A 237 30.85 102.72 16.22
CA THR A 237 30.97 102.99 17.67
C THR A 237 32.34 102.52 18.16
#